data_AF-A0A8B7E497-F1
#
_entry.id   AF-A0A8B7E497-F1
#
_cell.length_a   1.000
_cell.length_b   1.000
_cell.length_c   1.000
_cell.angle_alpha   90.00
_cell.angle_beta   90.00
_cell.angle_gamma   90.00
#
_symmetry.space_group_name_H-M   'P 1'
#
loop_
_entity.id
_entity.type
_entity.pdbx_description
1 polymer ?
#
loop_
_entity_poly.entity_id
_entity_poly.type
_entity_poly.pdbx_seq_one_letter_code
_entity_poly.pdbx_strand_id
1 'polypeptide(L)'
;MVNKVFRSNSMFIFPIPFNTKQSFKFEWLNLFSWLAYSNKENRAYCLSCTLRGASISNKSAVSSLFFKPRQEWGNTVRDYRKQEKSCLLLEKSMLSFNAFLSRCNSKSNVIEVDLNNSRLKLLSGNQKN
;
A
#
# COMPACT_ATOMS: atom_id res chain seq x y z
N MET A 1 -16.64 -2.07 -13.63
CA MET A 1 -15.59 -3.08 -13.93
C MET A 1 -14.59 -3.07 -12.79
N VAL A 2 -14.59 -4.11 -11.95
CA VAL A 2 -13.58 -4.27 -10.89
C VAL A 2 -12.28 -4.64 -11.61
N ASN A 3 -11.37 -3.67 -11.71
CA ASN A 3 -10.10 -3.86 -12.37
C ASN A 3 -9.38 -5.07 -11.77
N LYS A 4 -8.92 -5.94 -12.66
CA LYS A 4 -8.14 -7.14 -12.38
C LYS A 4 -7.03 -6.80 -11.39
N VAL A 5 -7.26 -7.05 -10.10
CA VAL A 5 -6.19 -7.14 -9.13
C VAL A 5 -5.30 -8.26 -9.64
N PHE A 6 -4.05 -7.95 -9.97
CA PHE A 6 -3.05 -8.94 -10.35
C PHE A 6 -2.94 -9.96 -9.23
N ARG A 7 -3.64 -11.09 -9.36
CA ARG A 7 -3.44 -12.26 -8.52
C ARG A 7 -2.24 -12.96 -9.11
N SER A 8 -1.04 -12.68 -8.58
CA SER A 8 0.12 -13.49 -8.94
C SER A 8 -0.27 -14.93 -8.64
N ASN A 9 -0.35 -15.72 -9.71
CA ASN A 9 -0.54 -17.15 -9.64
C ASN A 9 0.50 -17.69 -8.66
N SER A 10 0.12 -18.60 -7.75
CA SER A 10 1.01 -19.15 -6.72
C SER A 10 2.27 -19.83 -7.27
N MET A 11 2.37 -19.97 -8.60
CA MET A 11 3.51 -20.45 -9.37
C MET A 11 4.62 -19.41 -9.61
N PHE A 12 4.50 -18.15 -9.15
CA PHE A 12 5.59 -17.19 -9.31
C PHE A 12 6.83 -17.64 -8.52
N ILE A 13 7.92 -17.93 -9.24
CA ILE A 13 9.20 -18.32 -8.64
C ILE A 13 9.98 -17.05 -8.34
N PHE A 14 10.13 -16.73 -7.05
CA PHE A 14 10.93 -15.60 -6.62
C PHE A 14 12.42 -15.88 -6.83
N PRO A 15 13.19 -14.93 -7.39
CA PRO A 15 14.62 -15.09 -7.61
C PRO A 15 15.36 -15.31 -6.28
N ILE A 16 16.24 -16.31 -6.28
CA ILE A 16 17.14 -16.61 -5.16
C ILE A 16 18.40 -15.75 -5.32
N PRO A 17 18.73 -14.85 -4.37
CA PRO A 17 19.99 -14.11 -4.40
C PRO A 17 21.19 -15.06 -4.36
N PHE A 18 22.24 -14.77 -5.15
CA PHE A 18 23.45 -15.59 -5.29
C PHE A 18 24.08 -16.06 -3.95
N ASN A 19 23.95 -15.28 -2.89
CA ASN A 19 24.59 -15.55 -1.60
C ASN A 19 23.66 -16.21 -0.56
N THR A 20 22.42 -16.54 -0.93
CA THR A 20 21.43 -17.07 0.03
C THR A 20 20.69 -18.28 -0.51
N LYS A 21 20.33 -19.21 0.37
CA LYS A 21 19.52 -20.40 0.01
C LYS A 21 18.02 -20.17 0.07
N GLN A 22 17.59 -18.92 0.26
CA GLN A 22 16.20 -18.58 0.50
C GLN A 22 15.77 -17.51 -0.49
N SER A 23 14.51 -17.54 -0.86
CA SER A 23 13.86 -16.50 -1.67
C SER A 23 12.67 -15.92 -0.92
N PHE A 24 12.17 -14.80 -1.43
CA PHE A 24 10.90 -14.28 -0.98
C PHE A 24 9.78 -15.32 -1.15
N LYS A 25 8.82 -15.36 -0.24
CA LYS A 25 7.68 -16.30 -0.31
C LYS A 25 6.38 -15.56 -0.59
N PHE A 26 5.59 -16.10 -1.52
CA PHE A 26 4.26 -15.57 -1.85
C PHE A 26 3.37 -15.46 -0.61
N GLU A 27 3.45 -16.45 0.29
CA GLU A 27 2.72 -16.50 1.57
C GLU A 27 2.85 -15.21 2.40
N TRP A 28 3.98 -14.51 2.31
CA TRP A 28 4.19 -13.28 3.05
C TRP A 28 3.33 -12.12 2.55
N LEU A 29 2.97 -12.10 1.26
CA LEU A 29 2.03 -11.12 0.71
C LEU A 29 0.61 -11.33 1.27
N ASN A 30 0.25 -12.58 1.57
CA ASN A 30 -1.03 -12.90 2.20
C ASN A 30 -1.03 -12.59 3.70
N LEU A 31 0.10 -12.79 4.37
CA LEU A 31 0.25 -12.52 5.81
C LEU A 31 0.34 -11.03 6.12
N PHE A 32 0.93 -10.22 5.24
CA PHE A 32 1.20 -8.81 5.46
C PHE A 32 0.60 -7.97 4.34
N SER A 33 -0.59 -7.41 4.57
CA SER A 33 -1.33 -6.61 3.58
C SER A 33 -0.62 -5.33 3.13
N TRP A 34 0.32 -4.84 3.94
CA TRP A 34 1.16 -3.67 3.64
C TRP A 34 2.40 -4.03 2.83
N LEU A 35 2.72 -5.32 2.64
CA LEU A 35 3.93 -5.79 1.99
C LEU A 35 3.75 -5.85 0.47
N ALA A 36 4.71 -5.31 -0.27
CA ALA A 36 4.78 -5.41 -1.71
C ALA A 36 6.17 -5.90 -2.13
N TYR A 37 6.27 -6.61 -3.25
CA TYR A 37 7.51 -7.14 -3.78
C TYR A 37 7.81 -6.57 -5.18
N SER A 38 9.05 -6.15 -5.42
CA SER A 38 9.55 -5.75 -6.74
C SER A 38 10.47 -6.83 -7.30
N ASN A 39 10.05 -7.45 -8.42
CA ASN A 39 10.89 -8.41 -9.13
C ASN A 39 12.16 -7.77 -9.71
N LYS A 40 12.04 -6.52 -10.20
CA LYS A 40 13.17 -5.77 -10.78
C LYS A 40 14.31 -5.58 -9.79
N GLU A 41 13.97 -5.30 -8.53
CA GLU A 41 14.95 -5.01 -7.49
C GLU A 41 15.24 -6.22 -6.58
N ASN A 42 14.48 -7.31 -6.74
CA ASN A 42 14.44 -8.47 -5.87
C ASN A 42 14.31 -8.10 -4.38
N ARG A 43 13.34 -7.25 -4.06
CA ARG A 43 13.17 -6.67 -2.71
C ARG A 43 11.70 -6.53 -2.35
N ALA A 44 11.44 -6.49 -1.05
CA ALA A 44 10.13 -6.24 -0.50
C ALA A 44 10.09 -4.89 0.22
N TYR A 45 8.93 -4.23 0.17
CA TYR A 45 8.73 -2.87 0.64
C TYR A 45 7.38 -2.76 1.36
N CYS A 46 7.25 -1.72 2.17
CA CYS A 46 5.94 -1.27 2.66
C CYS A 46 5.23 -0.46 1.58
N LEU A 47 4.18 -1.00 0.97
CA LEU A 47 3.38 -0.36 -0.08
C LEU A 47 2.91 1.02 0.34
N SER A 48 2.29 1.09 1.52
CA SER A 48 1.75 2.34 2.05
C SER A 48 2.84 3.38 2.29
N CYS A 49 4.03 2.95 2.72
CA CYS A 49 5.18 3.80 2.99
C CYS A 49 5.80 4.31 1.69
N THR A 50 5.92 3.46 0.68
CA THR A 50 6.40 3.84 -0.66
C THR A 50 5.48 4.88 -1.30
N LEU A 51 4.16 4.68 -1.23
CA LEU A 51 3.19 5.65 -1.75
C LEU A 51 3.25 7.01 -1.04
N ARG A 52 3.67 7.02 0.23
CA ARG A 52 3.81 8.24 1.03
C ARG A 52 5.21 8.86 1.06
N GLY A 53 6.18 8.27 0.37
CA GLY A 53 7.60 8.67 0.44
C GLY A 53 7.88 10.15 0.15
N ALA A 54 6.92 10.90 -0.39
CA ALA A 54 7.01 12.34 -0.63
C ALA A 54 6.80 13.22 0.62
N SER A 55 6.10 12.76 1.67
CA SER A 55 5.68 13.61 2.80
C SER A 55 6.47 13.42 4.10
N ILE A 56 7.50 12.57 4.11
CA ILE A 56 8.30 12.34 5.33
C ILE A 56 9.62 13.10 5.19
N SER A 57 9.84 14.10 6.05
CA SER A 57 11.01 14.98 6.02
C SER A 57 12.35 14.25 6.21
N ASN A 58 12.32 13.04 6.79
CA ASN A 58 13.51 12.26 7.13
C ASN A 58 13.67 11.02 6.24
N LYS A 59 14.00 11.26 4.96
CA LYS A 59 14.15 10.22 3.93
C LYS A 59 15.16 9.13 4.29
N SER A 60 16.21 9.43 5.07
CA SER A 60 17.28 8.48 5.44
C SER A 60 16.84 7.45 6.50
N ALA A 61 16.06 7.86 7.50
CA ALA A 61 15.53 6.97 8.53
C ALA A 61 14.44 6.03 7.95
N VAL A 62 13.63 6.54 7.01
CA VAL A 62 12.65 5.75 6.27
C VAL A 62 13.36 4.80 5.29
N SER A 63 14.39 5.27 4.59
CA SER A 63 15.20 4.43 3.69
C SER A 63 15.79 3.21 4.41
N SER A 64 16.41 3.40 5.57
CA SER A 64 17.10 2.30 6.27
C SER A 64 16.17 1.30 6.98
N LEU A 65 14.94 1.69 7.37
CA LEU A 65 13.95 0.78 7.95
C LEU A 65 13.09 0.06 6.91
N PHE A 66 12.76 0.71 5.80
CA PHE A 66 11.76 0.21 4.84
C PHE A 66 12.34 -0.25 3.50
N PHE A 67 13.60 0.11 3.19
CA PHE A 67 14.25 -0.18 1.90
C PHE A 67 15.48 -1.08 2.01
N LYS A 68 15.75 -1.65 3.19
CA LYS A 68 16.87 -2.60 3.28
C LYS A 68 16.56 -3.79 2.37
N PRO A 69 17.44 -4.08 1.39
CA PRO A 69 17.39 -5.37 0.74
C PRO A 69 17.56 -6.40 1.82
N ARG A 70 16.52 -7.17 2.10
CA ARG A 70 16.69 -8.38 2.89
C ARG A 70 17.42 -9.35 1.98
N GLN A 71 18.75 -9.28 2.02
CA GLN A 71 19.59 -10.34 1.51
C GLN A 71 19.27 -11.62 2.30
N GLU A 72 18.94 -11.51 3.58
CA GLU A 72 18.59 -12.66 4.42
C GLU A 72 17.08 -12.79 4.64
N TRP A 73 16.51 -13.75 3.92
CA TRP A 73 15.09 -14.08 4.00
C TRP A 73 14.72 -14.90 5.27
N GLY A 74 15.71 -15.39 6.02
CA GLY A 74 15.53 -16.34 7.14
C GLY A 74 14.76 -15.80 8.35
N ASN A 75 14.89 -14.51 8.67
CA ASN A 75 14.24 -13.89 9.84
C ASN A 75 13.12 -12.90 9.46
N THR A 76 12.68 -12.94 8.21
CA THR A 76 11.84 -11.90 7.61
C THR A 76 10.46 -11.77 8.25
N VAL A 77 9.80 -12.90 8.54
CA VAL A 77 8.48 -12.90 9.19
C VAL A 77 8.55 -12.31 10.60
N ARG A 78 9.59 -12.63 11.38
CA ARG A 78 9.78 -12.10 12.73
C ARG A 78 9.90 -10.58 12.69
N ASP A 79 10.71 -10.09 11.76
CA ASP A 79 10.95 -8.66 11.63
C ASP A 79 9.74 -7.90 11.09
N TYR A 80 8.98 -8.49 10.16
CA TYR A 80 7.71 -7.91 9.70
C TYR A 80 6.70 -7.79 10.84
N ARG A 81 6.58 -8.81 11.70
CA ARG A 81 5.75 -8.73 12.91
C ARG A 81 6.25 -7.68 13.90
N LYS A 82 7.57 -7.56 14.08
CA LYS A 82 8.17 -6.51 14.92
C LYS A 82 7.83 -5.12 14.36
N GLN A 83 7.94 -4.95 13.06
CA GLN A 83 7.62 -3.70 12.37
C GLN A 83 6.14 -3.33 12.53
N GLU A 84 5.23 -4.30 12.34
CA GLU A 84 3.79 -4.11 12.57
C GLU A 84 3.48 -3.63 13.98
N LYS A 85 4.17 -4.17 14.99
CA LYS A 85 3.93 -3.82 16.40
C LYS A 85 4.59 -2.52 16.86
N SER A 86 5.74 -2.15 16.29
CA SER A 86 6.58 -1.08 16.85
C SER A 86 6.74 0.15 15.96
N CYS A 87 6.30 0.07 14.69
CA CYS A 87 6.54 1.13 13.75
C CYS A 87 5.35 2.10 13.66
N LEU A 88 5.41 3.19 14.42
CA LEU A 88 4.43 4.29 14.35
C LEU A 88 4.24 4.85 12.94
N LEU A 89 5.31 4.82 12.12
CA LEU A 89 5.25 5.23 10.73
C LEU A 89 4.41 4.26 9.90
N LEU A 90 4.51 2.94 10.12
CA LEU A 90 3.67 1.96 9.44
C LEU A 90 2.20 2.14 9.82
N GLU A 91 1.88 2.34 11.10
CA GLU A 91 0.52 2.57 11.58
C GLU A 91 -0.12 3.79 10.90
N LYS A 92 0.54 4.95 10.99
CA LYS A 92 0.11 6.17 10.27
C LYS A 92 0.00 5.92 8.77
N SER A 93 0.96 5.15 8.24
CA SER A 93 1.02 4.75 6.84
C SER A 93 -0.13 3.82 6.42
N MET A 94 -0.64 3.00 7.31
CA MET A 94 -1.79 2.15 7.03
C MET A 94 -3.10 2.94 7.14
N LEU A 95 -3.24 3.80 8.16
CA LEU A 95 -4.44 4.59 8.36
C LEU A 95 -4.82 5.43 7.13
N SER A 96 -3.91 6.27 6.64
CA SER A 96 -4.25 7.09 5.46
C SER A 96 -4.27 6.29 4.15
N PHE A 97 -3.62 5.13 4.07
CA PHE A 97 -3.76 4.25 2.91
C PHE A 97 -5.16 3.61 2.88
N ASN A 98 -5.66 3.18 4.04
CA ASN A 98 -7.03 2.68 4.17
C ASN A 98 -8.06 3.78 3.87
N ALA A 99 -7.82 5.01 4.34
CA ALA A 99 -8.66 6.15 3.98
C ALA A 99 -8.67 6.42 2.46
N PHE A 100 -7.50 6.33 1.82
CA PHE A 100 -7.38 6.44 0.37
C PHE A 100 -8.14 5.33 -0.36
N LEU A 101 -7.95 4.06 0.04
CA LEU A 101 -8.68 2.93 -0.54
C LEU A 101 -10.19 3.06 -0.36
N SER A 102 -10.65 3.48 0.83
CA SER A 102 -12.06 3.73 1.10
C SER A 102 -12.63 4.77 0.13
N ARG A 103 -11.89 5.86 -0.12
CA ARG A 103 -12.29 6.89 -1.09
C ARG A 103 -12.30 6.36 -2.52
N CYS A 104 -11.30 5.59 -2.93
CA CYS A 104 -11.26 4.98 -4.27
C CYS A 104 -12.39 3.98 -4.50
N ASN A 105 -12.81 3.27 -3.45
CA ASN A 105 -13.88 2.27 -3.52
C ASN A 105 -15.26 2.87 -3.30
N SER A 106 -15.35 4.09 -2.74
CA SER A 106 -16.62 4.81 -2.67
C SER A 106 -17.10 5.11 -4.09
N LYS A 107 -18.37 4.82 -4.39
CA LYS A 107 -18.99 5.27 -5.64
C LYS A 107 -19.05 6.80 -5.58
N SER A 108 -18.04 7.49 -6.11
CA SER A 108 -18.19 8.91 -6.42
C SER A 108 -18.92 9.02 -7.75
N ASN A 109 -19.83 9.98 -7.85
CA ASN A 109 -20.34 10.33 -9.16
C ASN A 109 -19.21 11.01 -9.96
N VAL A 110 -19.38 11.10 -11.27
CA VAL A 110 -18.51 11.96 -12.09
C VAL A 110 -18.68 13.40 -11.58
N ILE A 111 -17.59 14.17 -11.54
CA ILE A 111 -17.56 15.55 -11.01
C ILE A 111 -18.73 16.40 -11.55
N GLU A 112 -19.07 16.21 -12.82
CA GLU A 112 -20.18 16.87 -13.49
C GLU A 112 -21.56 16.58 -12.84
N VAL A 113 -21.81 15.32 -12.45
CA VAL A 113 -23.05 14.91 -11.78
C VAL A 113 -23.12 15.52 -10.37
N ASP A 114 -22.01 15.59 -9.64
CA ASP A 114 -21.97 16.22 -8.31
C ASP A 114 -22.17 17.74 -8.39
N LEU A 115 -21.61 18.40 -9.41
CA LEU A 115 -21.86 19.82 -9.68
C LEU A 115 -23.34 20.06 -10.03
N ASN A 116 -23.93 19.19 -10.84
CA ASN A 116 -25.33 19.32 -11.24
C ASN A 116 -26.29 19.10 -10.06
N ASN A 117 -26.01 18.09 -9.22
CA ASN A 117 -26.76 17.83 -7.99
C ASN A 117 -26.66 19.01 -6.99
N SER A 118 -25.48 19.61 -6.87
CA SER A 118 -25.26 20.80 -6.04
C SER A 118 -26.08 22.00 -6.54
N ARG A 119 -26.14 22.20 -7.85
CA ARG A 119 -26.98 23.24 -8.46
C ARG A 119 -28.48 23.01 -8.23
N LEU A 120 -28.94 21.77 -8.40
CA LEU A 120 -30.36 21.41 -8.17
C LEU A 120 -30.78 21.67 -6.72
N LYS A 121 -29.92 21.37 -5.74
CA LYS A 121 -30.19 21.67 -4.32
C LYS A 121 -30.36 23.16 -4.07
N LEU A 122 -29.48 24.01 -4.63
CA LEU A 122 -29.59 25.47 -4.51
C LEU A 122 -30.90 26.00 -5.10
N LEU A 123 -31.28 25.54 -6.29
CA LEU A 123 -32.53 25.94 -6.93
C LEU A 123 -33.75 25.53 -6.11
N SER A 124 -33.74 24.31 -5.54
CA SER A 124 -34.83 23.83 -4.69
C SER A 124 -34.96 24.58 -3.36
N GLY A 125 -33.85 25.12 -2.82
CA GLY A 125 -33.86 25.95 -1.62
C GLY A 125 -34.42 27.34 -1.89
N ASN A 126 -34.08 27.92 -3.04
CA ASN A 126 -34.55 29.25 -3.44
C ASN A 126 -36.05 29.28 -3.80
N GLN A 127 -36.64 28.14 -4.17
CA GLN A 127 -38.09 28.02 -4.42
C GLN A 127 -38.93 27.83 -3.14
N LYS A 128 -38.30 27.66 -1.97
CA LYS A 128 -38.98 27.48 -0.68
C LYS A 128 -39.00 28.75 0.18
N ASN A 129 -38.43 29.84 -0.31
CA ASN A 129 -38.51 31.19 0.24
C ASN A 129 -39.37 32.07 -0.68
#